data_AF-A0AAW2R173-F1
#
_entry.id   AF-A0AAW2R173-F1
#
_cell.length_a   1.000
_cell.length_b   1.000
_cell.length_c   1.000
_cell.angle_alpha   90.00
_cell.angle_beta   90.00
_cell.angle_gamma   90.00
#
_symmetry.space_group_name_H-M   'P 1'
#
loop_
_entity.id
_entity.type
_entity.pdbx_description
1 polymer ?
#
loop_
_entity_poly.entity_id
_entity_poly.type
_entity_poly.pdbx_seq_one_letter_code
_entity_poly.pdbx_strand_id
1 'polypeptide(L)'
;MAISVTKALPDLSKLEPLDGTNYKRWSQKLLIFFEQLDVDYVLFTTPEPEASTETSTVAITSVIPGNRPQDDAKAKYDRDNKTVRGHLLNHMSNTLFDLFVNQKSAKEIWNTLETRYGGDDAGRKKYVVGKWLQFHMVDDKQLWTKYTNTRI
;
A
#
# COMPACT_ATOMS: atom_id res chain seq x y z
N MET A 1 -31.50 17.62 -10.07
CA MET A 1 -30.94 17.50 -8.71
C MET A 1 -29.57 16.86 -8.84
N ALA A 2 -28.50 17.55 -8.43
CA ALA A 2 -27.16 16.98 -8.43
C ALA A 2 -26.98 16.14 -7.18
N ILE A 3 -26.78 14.82 -7.35
CA ILE A 3 -26.46 13.92 -6.25
C ILE A 3 -25.03 14.21 -5.86
N SER A 4 -24.84 14.94 -4.77
CA SER A 4 -23.53 15.05 -4.13
C SER A 4 -23.23 13.70 -3.49
N VAL A 5 -22.49 12.85 -4.21
CA VAL A 5 -21.88 11.65 -3.61
C VAL A 5 -20.82 12.16 -2.64
N THR A 6 -21.19 12.26 -1.36
CA THR A 6 -20.22 12.42 -0.29
C THR A 6 -19.31 11.19 -0.32
N LYS A 7 -18.11 11.34 -0.90
CA LYS A 7 -17.07 10.31 -0.81
C LYS A 7 -16.75 10.13 0.67
N ALA A 8 -17.35 9.14 1.31
CA ALA A 8 -17.01 8.75 2.67
C ALA A 8 -15.57 8.22 2.66
N LEU A 9 -14.70 8.88 3.42
CA LEU A 9 -13.32 8.43 3.62
C LEU A 9 -13.33 7.01 4.21
N PRO A 10 -12.50 6.08 3.69
CA PRO A 10 -12.31 4.77 4.26
C PRO A 10 -11.95 4.91 5.74
N ASP A 11 -12.76 4.31 6.58
CA ASP A 11 -12.49 4.23 8.00
C ASP A 11 -11.31 3.28 8.24
N LEU A 12 -10.12 3.87 8.43
CA LEU A 12 -8.90 3.13 8.77
C LEU A 12 -8.85 2.69 10.24
N SER A 13 -9.78 3.12 11.11
CA SER A 13 -9.79 2.68 12.52
C SER A 13 -9.97 1.17 12.68
N LYS A 14 -10.56 0.52 11.66
CA LYS A 14 -10.77 -0.93 11.58
C LYS A 14 -9.74 -1.64 10.72
N LEU A 15 -8.67 -0.96 10.30
CA LEU A 15 -7.58 -1.59 9.57
C LEU A 15 -6.70 -2.35 10.56
N GLU A 16 -6.71 -3.68 10.46
CA GLU A 16 -5.80 -4.54 11.22
C GLU A 16 -4.35 -4.20 10.88
N PRO A 17 -3.46 -4.06 11.89
CA PRO A 17 -2.04 -3.79 11.65
C PRO A 17 -1.38 -4.90 10.83
N LEU A 18 -0.44 -4.52 9.97
CA LEU A 18 0.38 -5.50 9.24
C LEU A 18 1.30 -6.26 10.21
N ASP A 19 1.07 -7.56 10.33
CA ASP A 19 1.87 -8.50 11.13
C ASP A 19 2.73 -9.45 10.27
N GLY A 20 2.74 -9.22 8.95
CA GLY A 20 3.37 -10.06 7.95
C GLY A 20 2.39 -10.95 7.18
N THR A 21 1.13 -11.04 7.62
CA THR A 21 0.05 -11.72 6.87
C THR A 21 -0.88 -10.71 6.19
N ASN A 22 -1.72 -11.19 5.25
CA ASN A 22 -2.77 -10.39 4.61
C ASN A 22 -2.32 -9.08 3.91
N TYR A 23 -1.03 -8.98 3.55
CA TYR A 23 -0.43 -7.78 2.94
C TYR A 23 -1.29 -7.20 1.81
N LYS A 24 -1.80 -8.04 0.90
CA LYS A 24 -2.61 -7.56 -0.25
C LYS A 24 -3.87 -6.80 0.16
N ARG A 25 -4.54 -7.25 1.23
CA ARG A 25 -5.75 -6.56 1.74
C ARG A 25 -5.36 -5.27 2.45
N TRP A 26 -4.30 -5.33 3.25
CA TRP A 26 -3.78 -4.19 3.99
C TRP A 26 -3.31 -3.07 3.04
N SER A 27 -2.48 -3.42 2.04
CA SER A 27 -1.93 -2.50 1.07
C SER A 27 -3.01 -1.87 0.21
N GLN A 28 -4.00 -2.64 -0.26
CA GLN A 28 -5.10 -2.11 -1.05
C GLN A 28 -5.97 -1.11 -0.27
N LYS A 29 -6.24 -1.38 1.02
CA LYS A 29 -7.01 -0.45 1.86
C LYS A 29 -6.28 0.88 2.05
N LEU A 30 -4.96 0.84 2.28
CA LEU A 30 -4.15 2.05 2.39
C LEU A 30 -4.03 2.80 1.06
N LEU A 31 -3.88 2.08 -0.06
CA LEU A 31 -3.79 2.70 -1.38
C LEU A 31 -5.07 3.47 -1.73
N ILE A 32 -6.25 2.87 -1.52
CA ILE A 32 -7.54 3.54 -1.71
C ILE A 32 -7.65 4.78 -0.82
N PHE A 33 -7.16 4.70 0.41
CA PHE A 33 -7.15 5.86 1.32
C PHE A 33 -6.23 6.98 0.82
N PHE A 34 -5.03 6.66 0.34
CA PHE A 34 -4.11 7.66 -0.21
C PHE A 34 -4.59 8.29 -1.52
N GLU A 35 -5.24 7.51 -2.39
CA GLU A 35 -5.86 8.02 -3.63
C GLU A 35 -6.94 9.07 -3.31
N GLN A 36 -7.72 8.86 -2.25
CA GLN A 36 -8.72 9.83 -1.82
C GLN A 36 -8.13 11.10 -1.21
N LEU A 37 -6.93 11.00 -0.64
CA LEU A 37 -6.18 12.13 -0.13
C LEU A 37 -5.34 12.82 -1.23
N ASP A 38 -5.29 12.28 -2.44
CA ASP A 38 -4.43 12.75 -3.55
C ASP A 38 -2.93 12.76 -3.19
N VAL A 39 -2.48 11.73 -2.45
CA VAL A 39 -1.10 11.57 -1.98
C VAL A 39 -0.47 10.22 -2.35
N ASP A 40 -1.19 9.36 -3.09
CA ASP A 40 -0.69 8.06 -3.55
C ASP A 40 0.53 8.18 -4.47
N TYR A 41 0.64 9.30 -5.21
CA TYR A 41 1.79 9.63 -6.04
C TYR A 41 3.14 9.54 -5.31
N VAL A 42 3.17 9.77 -3.99
CA VAL A 42 4.37 9.66 -3.13
C VAL A 42 4.97 8.26 -3.18
N LEU A 43 4.13 7.22 -3.28
CA LEU A 43 4.58 5.82 -3.28
C LEU A 43 5.28 5.42 -4.58
N PHE A 44 4.92 6.07 -5.69
CA PHE A 44 5.39 5.69 -7.02
C PHE A 44 6.43 6.67 -7.57
N THR A 45 6.41 7.92 -7.13
CA THR A 45 7.32 8.97 -7.60
C THR A 45 8.62 8.96 -6.81
N THR A 46 9.75 8.93 -7.52
CA THR A 46 11.05 9.27 -6.93
C THR A 46 11.19 10.79 -7.02
N PRO A 47 11.49 11.50 -5.91
CA PRO A 47 11.82 12.92 -6.02
C PRO A 47 13.05 13.03 -6.93
N GLU A 48 12.92 13.79 -8.01
CA GLU A 48 13.98 13.95 -8.99
C GLU A 48 15.24 14.46 -8.26
N PRO A 49 16.38 13.75 -8.35
CA PRO A 49 17.62 14.30 -7.84
C PRO A 49 17.89 15.56 -8.64
N GLU A 50 18.01 16.70 -7.97
CA GLU A 50 18.49 17.93 -8.60
C GLU A 50 19.77 17.57 -9.35
N ALA A 51 19.70 17.56 -10.68
CA ALA A 51 20.80 17.15 -11.51
C ALA A 51 22.01 18.02 -11.17
N SER A 52 23.06 17.38 -10.66
CA SER A 52 24.36 17.98 -10.42
C SER A 52 24.76 18.80 -11.64
N THR A 53 24.83 20.12 -11.46
CA THR A 53 25.28 21.05 -12.50
C THR A 53 26.80 20.91 -12.61
N GLU A 54 27.25 19.89 -13.32
CA GLU A 54 28.66 19.70 -13.66
C GLU A 54 28.88 20.14 -15.10
N THR A 55 29.18 21.43 -15.31
CA THR A 55 30.27 21.91 -16.17
C THR A 55 30.33 23.44 -16.15
N SER A 56 31.48 23.94 -15.71
CA SER A 56 31.94 25.33 -15.65
C SER A 56 31.57 26.19 -16.87
N THR A 57 31.17 27.44 -16.65
CA THR A 57 32.08 28.60 -16.79
C THR A 57 31.37 29.96 -16.57
N VAL A 58 32.08 30.80 -15.79
CA VAL A 58 32.05 32.27 -15.64
C VAL A 58 30.87 32.94 -14.91
N ALA A 59 31.29 33.88 -14.04
CA ALA A 59 30.58 34.93 -13.30
C ALA A 59 29.23 35.38 -13.91
N ILE A 60 28.26 35.93 -13.18
CA ILE A 60 28.30 37.13 -12.32
C ILE A 60 27.08 37.07 -11.38
N THR A 61 27.26 37.59 -10.17
CA THR A 61 26.24 38.05 -9.21
C THR A 61 24.85 38.26 -9.82
N SER A 62 23.93 37.33 -9.55
CA SER A 62 22.51 37.59 -9.69
C SER A 62 21.81 36.97 -8.49
N VAL A 63 21.35 37.85 -7.60
CA VAL A 63 20.27 37.53 -6.67
C VAL A 63 19.07 37.20 -7.55
N ILE A 64 18.86 35.92 -7.87
CA ILE A 64 17.66 35.48 -8.62
C ILE A 64 16.52 35.36 -7.59
N PRO A 65 15.49 36.21 -7.63
CA PRO A 65 14.26 35.98 -6.88
C PRO A 65 13.36 35.13 -7.78
N GLY A 66 13.52 33.79 -7.80
CA GLY A 66 12.89 33.03 -8.90
C GLY A 66 12.67 31.52 -8.81
N ASN A 67 13.08 30.79 -7.76
CA ASN A 67 12.83 29.32 -7.68
C ASN A 67 11.54 28.92 -6.94
N ARG A 68 10.63 29.88 -6.70
CA ARG A 68 9.43 29.71 -5.87
C ARG A 68 8.59 28.46 -6.22
N PRO A 69 8.29 28.14 -7.50
CA PRO A 69 7.46 26.98 -7.85
C PRO A 69 8.12 25.62 -7.55
N GLN A 70 9.45 25.52 -7.66
CA GLN A 70 10.19 24.29 -7.39
C GLN A 70 10.31 24.03 -5.89
N ASP A 71 10.56 25.09 -5.12
CA ASP A 71 10.56 25.04 -3.65
C ASP A 71 9.19 24.65 -3.10
N ASP A 72 8.11 25.17 -3.68
CA ASP A 72 6.73 24.86 -3.30
C ASP A 72 6.36 23.40 -3.62
N ALA A 73 6.78 22.88 -4.78
CA ALA A 73 6.56 21.50 -5.18
C ALA A 73 7.31 20.51 -4.27
N LYS A 74 8.57 20.81 -3.96
CA LYS A 74 9.38 20.03 -3.02
C LYS A 74 8.78 20.06 -1.61
N ALA A 75 8.38 21.23 -1.13
CA ALA A 75 7.73 21.36 0.18
C ALA A 75 6.38 20.64 0.25
N LYS A 76 5.61 20.60 -0.85
CA LYS A 76 4.40 19.76 -0.96
C LYS A 76 4.75 18.27 -0.86
N TYR A 77 5.71 17.80 -1.66
CA TYR A 77 6.15 16.40 -1.60
C TYR A 77 6.62 16.01 -0.20
N ASP A 78 7.42 16.85 0.47
CA ASP A 78 7.94 16.58 1.81
C ASP A 78 6.82 16.48 2.86
N ARG A 79 5.74 17.26 2.70
CA ARG A 79 4.53 17.15 3.56
C ARG A 79 3.76 15.87 3.27
N ASP A 80 3.48 15.58 2.01
CA ASP A 80 2.70 14.42 1.62
C ASP A 80 3.45 13.12 1.97
N ASN A 81 4.78 13.09 1.77
CA ASN A 81 5.64 11.98 2.20
C ASN A 81 5.55 11.73 3.71
N LYS A 82 5.56 12.78 4.55
CA LYS A 82 5.38 12.64 6.00
C LYS A 82 4.01 12.05 6.34
N THR A 83 2.95 12.49 5.66
CA THR A 83 1.58 11.98 5.85
C THR A 83 1.49 10.50 5.50
N VAL A 84 1.92 10.10 4.29
CA VAL A 84 1.89 8.71 3.83
C VAL A 84 2.73 7.82 4.75
N ARG A 85 3.96 8.26 5.09
CA ARG A 85 4.83 7.55 6.04
C ARG A 85 4.17 7.37 7.40
N GLY A 86 3.51 8.40 7.94
CA GLY A 86 2.80 8.33 9.21
C GLY A 86 1.72 7.26 9.21
N HIS A 87 0.91 7.19 8.14
CA HIS A 87 -0.11 6.15 8.00
C HIS A 87 0.48 4.75 7.87
N LEU A 88 1.55 4.56 7.07
CA LEU A 88 2.21 3.27 6.97
C LEU A 88 2.68 2.77 8.35
N LEU A 89 3.36 3.65 9.12
CA LEU A 89 3.87 3.32 10.45
C LEU A 89 2.76 3.05 11.47
N ASN A 90 1.67 3.81 11.45
CA ASN A 90 0.54 3.62 12.38
C ASN A 90 -0.22 2.32 12.15
N HIS A 91 -0.18 1.77 10.93
CA HIS A 91 -0.93 0.57 10.55
C HIS A 91 -0.05 -0.66 10.39
N MET A 92 1.15 -0.70 10.96
CA MET A 92 1.98 -1.91 11.04
C MET A 92 2.18 -2.33 12.49
N SER A 93 2.58 -3.59 12.69
CA SER A 93 2.94 -4.10 14.03
C SER A 93 4.16 -3.37 14.61
N ASN A 94 4.31 -3.36 15.94
CA ASN A 94 5.43 -2.70 16.62
C ASN A 94 6.80 -3.16 16.08
N THR A 95 6.96 -4.46 15.79
CA THR A 95 8.20 -5.00 15.23
C THR A 95 8.54 -4.38 13.86
N LEU A 96 7.54 -4.18 13.00
CA LEU A 96 7.74 -3.50 11.71
C LEU A 96 7.93 -1.99 11.90
N PHE A 97 7.21 -1.38 12.84
CA PHE A 97 7.38 0.03 13.19
C PHE A 97 8.84 0.32 13.56
N ASP A 98 9.41 -0.46 14.48
CA ASP A 98 10.80 -0.28 14.94
C ASP A 98 11.81 -0.44 13.80
N LEU A 99 11.52 -1.32 12.83
CA LEU A 99 12.35 -1.52 11.65
C LEU A 99 12.33 -0.31 10.70
N PHE A 100 11.19 0.35 10.57
CA PHE A 100 10.97 1.41 9.56
C PHE A 100 10.90 2.83 10.14
N VAL A 101 10.90 3.01 11.46
CA VAL A 101 10.77 4.34 12.09
C VAL A 101 11.89 5.30 11.65
N ASN A 102 13.09 4.80 11.38
CA ASN A 102 14.20 5.64 10.92
C ASN A 102 14.19 5.90 9.40
N GLN A 103 13.34 5.18 8.65
CA GLN A 103 13.24 5.33 7.21
C GLN A 103 12.45 6.61 6.87
N LYS A 104 13.05 7.53 6.11
CA LYS A 104 12.45 8.84 5.82
C LYS A 104 11.51 8.82 4.61
N SER A 105 11.74 7.87 3.70
CA SER A 105 10.98 7.73 2.47
C SER A 105 9.82 6.76 2.63
N ALA A 106 8.58 7.25 2.45
CA ALA A 106 7.39 6.40 2.44
C ALA A 106 7.45 5.35 1.33
N LYS A 107 7.98 5.75 0.15
CA LYS A 107 8.21 4.86 -0.99
C LYS A 107 9.16 3.71 -0.66
N GLU A 108 10.25 3.98 0.06
CA GLU A 108 11.19 2.91 0.44
C GLU A 108 10.57 1.92 1.43
N ILE A 109 9.76 2.39 2.39
CA ILE A 109 8.99 1.52 3.28
C ILE A 109 8.04 0.65 2.44
N TRP A 110 7.24 1.27 1.57
CA TRP A 110 6.27 0.58 0.72
C TRP A 110 6.91 -0.50 -0.15
N ASN A 111 7.97 -0.17 -0.88
CA ASN A 111 8.68 -1.11 -1.76
C ASN A 111 9.28 -2.29 -0.98
N THR A 112 9.80 -2.02 0.22
CA THR A 112 10.35 -3.08 1.07
C THR A 112 9.25 -4.03 1.53
N LEU A 113 8.10 -3.50 1.97
CA LEU A 113 6.94 -4.30 2.36
C LEU A 113 6.39 -5.11 1.17
N GLU A 114 6.29 -4.51 -0.02
CA GLU A 114 5.87 -5.20 -1.23
C GLU A 114 6.81 -6.35 -1.60
N THR A 115 8.12 -6.12 -1.53
CA THR A 115 9.12 -7.15 -1.83
C THR A 115 9.04 -8.30 -0.82
N ARG A 116 8.86 -8.00 0.47
CA ARG A 116 8.83 -8.99 1.54
C ARG A 116 7.53 -9.80 1.58
N TYR A 117 6.39 -9.15 1.37
CA TYR A 117 5.06 -9.72 1.66
C TYR A 117 4.11 -9.74 0.45
N GLY A 118 4.46 -9.08 -0.65
CA GLY A 118 3.65 -9.00 -1.87
C GLY A 118 3.53 -10.34 -2.61
N GLY A 119 4.59 -11.15 -2.61
CA GLY A 119 4.61 -12.46 -3.25
C GLY A 119 3.92 -13.58 -2.46
N ASP A 120 3.76 -13.40 -1.14
CA ASP A 120 3.40 -14.47 -0.21
C ASP A 120 1.92 -14.94 -0.36
N ASP A 121 1.09 -14.13 -1.01
CA ASP A 121 -0.32 -14.46 -1.25
C ASP A 121 -0.54 -15.35 -2.49
N ALA A 122 0.44 -15.45 -3.39
CA ALA A 122 0.40 -16.44 -4.47
C ALA A 122 0.48 -17.87 -3.91
N GLY A 123 1.17 -18.05 -2.78
CA GLY A 123 1.15 -19.28 -1.99
C GLY A 123 -0.22 -19.52 -1.33
N ARG A 124 -0.78 -18.52 -0.63
CA ARG A 124 -2.07 -18.65 0.07
C ARG A 124 -3.28 -18.91 -0.83
N LYS A 125 -3.30 -18.40 -2.06
CA LYS A 125 -4.35 -18.75 -3.05
C LYS A 125 -4.40 -20.25 -3.36
N LYS A 126 -3.25 -20.95 -3.40
CA LYS A 126 -3.22 -22.41 -3.54
C LYS A 126 -3.87 -23.11 -2.34
N TYR A 127 -3.72 -22.57 -1.12
CA TYR A 127 -4.33 -23.16 0.08
C TYR A 127 -5.84 -22.96 0.15
N VAL A 128 -6.37 -21.79 -0.27
CA VAL A 128 -7.82 -21.53 -0.27
C VAL A 128 -8.52 -22.39 -1.33
N VAL A 129 -7.94 -22.49 -2.54
CA VAL A 129 -8.46 -23.38 -3.59
C VAL A 129 -8.36 -24.85 -3.14
N GLY A 130 -7.26 -25.25 -2.52
CA GLY A 130 -7.09 -26.60 -1.96
C GLY A 130 -8.13 -26.94 -0.88
N LYS A 131 -8.41 -26.02 0.06
CA LYS A 131 -9.46 -26.20 1.08
C LYS A 131 -10.86 -26.28 0.47
N TRP A 132 -11.17 -25.45 -0.52
CA TRP A 132 -12.46 -25.48 -1.21
C TRP A 132 -12.66 -26.80 -2.00
N LEU A 133 -11.62 -27.25 -2.71
CA LEU A 133 -11.64 -28.52 -3.45
C LEU A 133 -11.75 -29.73 -2.49
N GLN A 134 -11.07 -29.69 -1.34
CA GLN A 134 -11.12 -30.73 -0.33
C GLN A 134 -12.48 -30.78 0.38
N PHE A 135 -13.12 -29.63 0.62
CA PHE A 135 -14.48 -29.54 1.14
C PHE A 135 -15.49 -30.15 0.15
N HIS A 136 -15.41 -29.78 -1.14
CA HIS A 136 -16.24 -30.34 -2.20
C HIS A 136 -16.07 -31.87 -2.35
N MET A 137 -14.82 -32.37 -2.29
CA MET A 137 -14.56 -33.82 -2.33
C MET A 137 -15.13 -34.59 -1.12
N VAL A 138 -15.22 -33.96 0.05
CA VAL A 138 -15.77 -34.58 1.27
C VAL A 138 -17.30 -34.59 1.25
N ASP A 139 -17.94 -33.53 0.73
CA ASP A 139 -19.39 -33.46 0.57
C ASP A 139 -19.89 -34.45 -0.52
N ASP A 140 -19.20 -34.54 -1.66
CA ASP A 140 -19.61 -35.44 -2.75
C ASP A 140 -19.59 -36.93 -2.36
N LYS A 141 -18.71 -37.33 -1.43
CA LYS A 141 -18.61 -38.72 -0.96
C LYS A 141 -19.70 -39.12 0.03
N GLN A 142 -20.29 -38.18 0.76
CA GLN A 142 -21.29 -38.49 1.78
C GLN A 142 -22.72 -38.55 1.24
N LEU A 143 -22.97 -37.99 0.06
CA LEU A 143 -24.31 -37.99 -0.54
C LEU A 143 -24.66 -39.29 -1.26
N TRP A 144 -23.67 -40.07 -1.73
CA TRP A 144 -23.95 -41.29 -2.50
C TRP A 144 -24.35 -42.50 -1.63
N THR A 145 -23.98 -42.52 -0.35
CA THR A 145 -24.20 -43.69 0.53
C THR A 145 -25.56 -43.69 1.25
N LYS A 146 -26.42 -42.69 1.02
CA LYS A 146 -27.75 -42.59 1.65
C LYS A 146 -28.93 -42.91 0.73
N TYR A 147 -28.73 -43.09 -0.59
CA TYR A 147 -29.83 -43.26 -1.55
C TYR A 147 -29.99 -44.66 -2.17
N THR A 148 -29.18 -45.64 -1.79
CA THR A 148 -29.27 -47.02 -2.33
C THR A 148 -29.63 -48.07 -1.28
N ASN A 149 -30.54 -47.74 -0.37
CA ASN A 149 -31.25 -48.79 0.36
C ASN A 149 -32.67 -48.40 0.78
N THR A 150 -33.62 -48.49 -0.15
CA THR A 150 -35.00 -48.85 0.20
C THR A 150 -35.57 -49.68 -0.95
N ARG A 151 -35.44 -50.99 -0.78
CA ARG A 151 -36.10 -52.04 -1.56
C ARG A 151 -37.52 -52.18 -1.03
N ILE A 152 -38.54 -51.97 -1.88
CA ILE A 152 -39.75 -52.81 -1.97
C ILE A 152 -40.21 -52.75 -3.43
#